data_AF-E1PK87-F1
#
_entry.id   AF-E1PK87-F1
#
_cell.length_a   1.000
_cell.length_b   1.000
_cell.length_c   1.000
_cell.angle_alpha   90.00
_cell.angle_beta   90.00
_cell.angle_gamma   90.00
#
_symmetry.space_group_name_H-M   'P 1'
#
loop_
_entity.id
_entity.type
_entity.pdbx_description
1 polymer ?
#
loop_
_entity_poly.entity_id
_entity_poly.type
_entity_poly.pdbx_seq_one_letter_code
_entity_poly.pdbx_strand_id
1 'polypeptide(L)'
;MRVKLNNRIYDTATAHEVGRQTVSFFGDPYGFEEIMFEKGGKIKEYFLLVNGGELSQYHEETIIPLNLADAHEWLARITGKAHADRLIPMDISSDAPAITPSKKIVTKSGTAGRKKPRKQ
;
A
#
# COMPACT_ATOMS: atom_id res chain seq x y z
N MET A 1 -7.17 -2.55 16.73
CA MET A 1 -5.91 -3.31 16.78
C MET A 1 -4.85 -2.56 17.59
N ARG A 2 -4.08 -3.25 18.44
CA ARG A 2 -2.96 -2.66 19.19
C ARG A 2 -1.76 -3.59 19.11
N VAL A 3 -0.66 -3.11 18.53
CA VAL A 3 0.56 -3.89 18.34
C VAL A 3 1.76 -3.13 18.91
N LYS A 4 2.61 -3.84 19.64
CA LYS A 4 3.91 -3.32 20.08
C LYS A 4 4.99 -3.77 19.10
N LEU A 5 5.52 -2.84 18.32
CA LEU A 5 6.57 -3.08 17.32
C LEU A 5 7.78 -2.19 17.64
N ASN A 6 8.98 -2.77 17.70
CA ASN A 6 10.24 -2.05 17.95
C ASN A 6 10.18 -1.04 19.12
N ASN A 7 9.61 -1.48 20.25
CA ASN A 7 9.41 -0.66 21.46
C ASN A 7 8.45 0.53 21.30
N ARG A 8 7.74 0.64 20.18
CA ARG A 8 6.65 1.58 19.95
C ARG A 8 5.32 0.85 20.03
N ILE A 9 4.32 1.52 20.59
CA ILE A 9 2.95 1.01 20.66
C ILE A 9 2.16 1.71 19.56
N TYR A 10 1.64 0.91 18.64
CA TYR A 10 0.71 1.33 17.60
C TYR A 10 -0.68 0.90 18.02
N ASP A 11 -1.60 1.86 18.13
CA ASP A 11 -2.94 1.62 18.61
C ASP A 11 -3.93 2.37 17.72
N THR A 12 -4.78 1.62 17.02
CA THR A 12 -5.74 2.18 16.07
C THR A 12 -6.87 2.96 16.76
N ALA A 13 -7.09 2.80 18.06
CA ALA A 13 -8.13 3.51 18.80
C ALA A 13 -7.67 4.89 19.28
N THR A 14 -6.37 5.08 19.48
CA THR A 14 -5.79 6.37 19.88
C THR A 14 -5.22 7.16 18.71
N ALA A 15 -4.99 6.50 17.56
CA ALA A 15 -4.52 7.14 16.35
C ALA A 15 -5.66 7.77 15.54
N HIS A 16 -5.31 8.78 14.74
CA HIS A 16 -6.23 9.49 13.86
C HIS A 16 -6.21 8.85 12.47
N GLU A 17 -7.37 8.46 11.94
CA GLU A 17 -7.48 7.96 10.57
C GLU A 17 -7.24 9.11 9.57
N VAL A 18 -6.25 8.96 8.71
CA VAL A 18 -5.90 9.96 7.70
C VAL A 18 -6.56 9.63 6.35
N GLY A 19 -6.65 8.34 6.03
CA GLY A 19 -7.30 7.87 4.82
C GLY A 19 -7.42 6.36 4.80
N ARG A 20 -8.24 5.85 3.88
CA ARG A 20 -8.45 4.41 3.67
C ARG A 20 -8.50 4.09 2.17
N GLN A 21 -7.99 2.94 1.79
CA GLN A 21 -8.14 2.34 0.47
C GLN A 21 -8.61 0.90 0.63
N THR A 22 -9.73 0.58 -0.01
CA THR A 22 -10.21 -0.79 -0.11
C THR A 22 -10.16 -1.23 -1.57
N VAL A 23 -9.45 -2.32 -1.84
CA VAL A 23 -9.36 -2.95 -3.16
C VAL A 23 -9.88 -4.37 -3.01
N SER A 24 -11.18 -4.54 -3.24
CA SER A 24 -11.83 -5.84 -3.21
C SER A 24 -12.95 -5.91 -4.24
N PHE A 25 -13.28 -7.12 -4.66
CA PHE A 25 -14.43 -7.40 -5.52
C PHE A 25 -15.28 -8.49 -4.89
N PHE A 26 -16.56 -8.55 -5.26
CA PHE A 26 -17.46 -9.58 -4.72
C PHE A 26 -16.94 -10.98 -5.11
N GLY A 27 -16.61 -11.80 -4.11
CA GLY A 27 -16.05 -13.13 -4.30
C GLY A 27 -14.56 -13.16 -4.65
N ASP A 28 -13.84 -12.03 -4.54
CA ASP A 28 -12.40 -11.99 -4.77
C ASP A 28 -11.61 -12.35 -3.49
N PRO A 29 -10.89 -13.48 -3.49
CA PRO A 29 -10.13 -13.91 -2.32
C PRO A 29 -8.81 -13.12 -2.14
N TYR A 30 -8.46 -12.28 -3.12
CA TYR A 30 -7.29 -11.41 -3.12
C TYR A 30 -7.59 -10.00 -2.59
N GLY A 31 -8.85 -9.71 -2.24
CA GLY A 31 -9.26 -8.40 -1.76
C GLY A 31 -8.50 -7.98 -0.50
N PHE A 32 -8.12 -6.71 -0.42
CA PHE A 32 -7.46 -6.13 0.74
C PHE A 32 -7.93 -4.71 1.01
N GLU A 33 -7.70 -4.29 2.24
CA GLU A 33 -7.96 -2.96 2.77
C GLU A 33 -6.69 -2.44 3.44
N GLU A 34 -6.39 -1.17 3.19
CA GLU A 34 -5.29 -0.44 3.78
C GLU A 34 -5.86 0.84 4.40
N ILE A 35 -5.70 1.00 5.70
CA ILE A 35 -6.11 2.20 6.43
C ILE A 35 -4.88 2.87 7.01
N MET A 36 -4.64 4.12 6.62
CA MET A 36 -3.54 4.90 7.16
C MET A 36 -3.96 5.66 8.41
N PHE A 37 -3.18 5.49 9.46
CA PHE A 37 -3.34 6.17 10.73
C PHE A 37 -2.14 7.08 11.01
N GLU A 38 -2.42 8.28 11.53
CA GLU A 38 -1.45 9.20 12.12
C GLU A 38 -1.52 9.01 13.64
N LYS A 39 -0.39 8.64 14.23
CA LYS A 39 -0.25 8.60 15.67
C LYS A 39 -0.07 10.02 16.19
N GLY A 40 -1.06 10.49 16.94
CA GLY A 40 -0.96 11.75 17.67
C GLY A 40 0.16 11.69 18.71
N GLY A 41 1.07 12.67 18.69
CA GLY A 41 2.20 12.74 19.61
C GLY A 41 3.10 13.94 19.32
N LYS A 42 4.22 14.04 20.05
CA LYS A 42 5.24 15.08 19.81
C LYS A 42 5.93 14.93 18.45
N ILE A 43 5.95 13.72 17.90
CA ILE A 43 6.50 13.37 16.60
C ILE A 43 5.35 12.76 15.81
N LYS A 44 5.11 13.27 14.61
CA LYS A 44 4.12 12.69 13.69
C LYS A 44 4.65 11.36 13.17
N GLU A 45 4.09 10.26 13.66
CA GLU A 45 4.40 8.91 13.20
C GLU A 45 3.20 8.36 12.43
N TYR A 46 3.43 7.66 11.32
CA TYR A 46 2.37 7.10 10.50
C TYR A 46 2.48 5.58 10.47
N PHE A 47 1.35 4.91 10.34
CA PHE A 47 1.31 3.46 10.17
C PHE A 47 0.08 3.06 9.38
N LEU A 48 0.19 1.97 8.62
CA LEU A 48 -0.91 1.36 7.90
C LEU A 48 -1.42 0.16 8.67
N LEU A 49 -2.73 0.11 8.84
CA LEU A 49 -3.44 -1.12 9.14
C LEU A 49 -3.80 -1.76 7.81
N VAL A 50 -3.27 -2.95 7.55
CA VAL A 50 -3.59 -3.70 6.35
C VAL A 50 -4.34 -4.96 6.75
N ASN A 51 -5.41 -5.26 6.03
CA ASN A 51 -6.25 -6.43 6.27
C ASN A 51 -6.73 -6.97 4.93
N GLY A 52 -6.69 -8.29 4.71
CA GLY A 52 -7.07 -8.88 3.43
C GLY A 52 -7.57 -10.30 3.57
N GLY A 53 -8.08 -10.81 2.45
CA GLY A 53 -8.59 -12.18 2.34
C GLY A 53 -7.47 -13.22 2.40
N GLU A 54 -7.88 -14.49 2.55
CA GLU A 54 -6.98 -15.65 2.71
C GLU A 54 -5.98 -15.84 1.55
N LEU A 55 -6.25 -15.30 0.35
CA LEU A 55 -5.30 -15.36 -0.77
C LEU A 55 -4.65 -14.01 -1.06
N SER A 56 -4.95 -12.97 -0.29
CA SER A 56 -4.40 -11.63 -0.47
C SER A 56 -2.95 -11.49 0.00
N GLN A 57 -2.27 -10.42 -0.44
CA GLN A 57 -0.92 -10.08 0.02
C GLN A 57 -0.87 -9.82 1.54
N TYR A 58 -2.01 -9.43 2.11
CA TYR A 58 -2.21 -9.21 3.53
C TYR A 58 -3.22 -10.24 4.05
N HIS A 59 -2.74 -11.47 4.30
CA HIS A 59 -3.59 -12.58 4.76
C HIS A 59 -4.19 -12.34 6.14
N GLU A 60 -3.50 -11.56 6.98
CA GLU A 60 -3.92 -11.25 8.34
C GLU A 60 -3.90 -9.73 8.56
N GLU A 61 -4.75 -9.27 9.48
CA GLU A 61 -4.73 -7.89 9.94
C GLU A 61 -3.39 -7.58 10.62
N THR A 62 -2.57 -6.75 9.99
CA THR A 62 -1.25 -6.37 10.49
C THR A 62 -1.01 -4.87 10.42
N ILE A 63 -0.08 -4.39 11.25
CA ILE A 63 0.31 -2.98 11.30
C ILE A 63 1.70 -2.83 10.68
N ILE A 64 1.78 -2.00 9.64
CA ILE A 64 3.03 -1.64 8.95
C ILE A 64 3.38 -0.20 9.32
N PRO A 65 4.46 0.04 10.09
CA PRO A 65 4.91 1.39 10.35
C PRO A 65 5.46 2.02 9.07
N LEU A 66 5.07 3.27 8.80
CA LEU A 66 5.56 4.02 7.63
C LEU A 66 6.28 5.29 8.07
N ASN A 67 7.23 5.69 7.22
CA ASN A 67 7.88 6.99 7.35
C ASN A 67 6.98 8.07 6.73
N LEU A 68 7.27 9.34 7.05
CA LEU A 68 6.55 10.49 6.50
C LEU A 68 6.58 10.49 4.96
N ALA A 69 7.68 10.01 4.37
CA ALA A 69 7.85 9.90 2.93
C ALA A 69 6.83 8.95 2.28
N ASP A 70 6.79 7.72 2.77
CA ASP A 70 5.88 6.69 2.29
C ASP A 70 4.41 7.03 2.56
N ALA A 71 4.12 7.64 3.71
CA ALA A 71 2.76 8.07 4.06
C ALA A 71 2.23 9.15 3.09
N HIS A 72 3.07 10.11 2.72
CA HIS A 72 2.70 11.12 1.72
C HIS A 72 2.52 10.50 0.33
N GLU A 73 3.42 9.62 -0.11
CA GLU A 73 3.27 8.94 -1.40
C GLU A 73 1.98 8.11 -1.46
N TRP A 74 1.66 7.38 -0.39
CA TRP A 74 0.42 6.63 -0.28
C TRP A 74 -0.79 7.56 -0.37
N LEU A 75 -0.86 8.65 0.42
CA LEU A 75 -1.94 9.62 0.31
C LEU A 75 -2.07 10.25 -1.07
N ALA A 76 -0.95 10.56 -1.72
CA ALA A 76 -0.93 11.14 -3.05
C ALA A 76 -1.48 10.15 -4.09
N ARG A 77 -1.23 8.85 -3.91
CA ARG A 77 -1.78 7.77 -4.74
C ARG A 77 -3.29 7.61 -4.55
N ILE A 78 -3.80 7.74 -3.32
CA ILE A 78 -5.23 7.50 -3.02
C ILE A 78 -6.09 8.74 -3.32
N THR A 79 -5.70 9.89 -2.77
CA THR A 79 -6.54 11.10 -2.72
C THR A 79 -6.05 12.20 -3.65
N GLY A 80 -4.85 12.03 -4.22
CA GLY A 80 -4.20 13.00 -5.08
C GLY A 80 -3.20 13.90 -4.32
N LYS A 81 -2.21 14.39 -5.06
CA LYS A 81 -1.07 15.16 -4.51
C LYS A 81 -1.48 16.40 -3.71
N ALA A 82 -2.52 17.12 -4.16
CA ALA A 82 -2.99 18.33 -3.49
C ALA A 82 -3.59 18.08 -2.09
N HIS A 83 -4.20 16.91 -1.88
CA HIS A 83 -4.75 16.54 -0.58
C HIS A 83 -3.65 16.00 0.35
N ALA A 84 -2.71 15.24 -0.21
CA ALA A 84 -1.56 14.72 0.52
C ALA A 84 -0.70 15.86 1.12
N ASP A 85 -0.37 16.88 0.33
CA ASP A 85 0.45 18.03 0.76
C ASP A 85 -0.21 18.83 1.91
N ARG A 86 -1.55 18.91 1.91
CA ARG A 86 -2.31 19.60 2.95
C ARG A 86 -2.29 18.86 4.29
N LEU A 87 -2.32 17.53 4.25
CA LEU A 87 -2.36 16.68 5.45
C LEU A 87 -0.95 16.42 6.00
N ILE A 88 -0.02 16.11 5.11
CA ILE A 88 1.37 15.84 5.41
C ILE A 88 2.21 16.81 4.57
N PRO A 89 2.42 18.05 5.06
CA PRO A 89 3.31 18.98 4.39
C PRO A 89 4.73 18.40 4.43
N MET A 90 5.18 17.88 3.29
CA MET A 90 6.59 17.58 3.10
C MET A 90 7.32 18.91 2.96
N ASP A 91 8.16 19.27 3.93
CA ASP A 91 9.22 20.24 3.70
C ASP A 91 10.18 19.61 2.68
N ILE A 92 9.88 19.81 1.39
CA ILE A 92 10.62 19.24 0.27
C ILE A 92 11.97 19.95 0.13
N SER A 93 12.93 19.64 1.00
CA SER A 93 14.32 19.82 0.65
C SER A 93 14.73 18.70 -0.31
N SER A 94 14.44 18.93 -1.59
CA SER A 94 14.98 18.33 -2.81
C SER A 94 16.00 17.21 -2.61
N ASP A 95 15.57 15.95 -2.59
CA ASP A 95 16.17 14.81 -3.33
C ASP A 95 15.44 13.50 -2.96
N ALA A 96 14.58 12.97 -3.83
CA ALA A 96 14.35 11.52 -3.93
C ALA A 96 13.47 11.16 -5.15
N PRO A 97 13.81 10.07 -5.86
CA PRO A 97 13.31 9.75 -7.19
C PRO A 97 11.94 9.05 -7.13
N ALA A 98 11.14 9.31 -8.17
CA ALA A 98 9.91 8.59 -8.43
C ALA A 98 10.19 7.08 -8.66
N ILE A 99 9.96 6.26 -7.64
CA ILE A 99 9.78 4.82 -7.82
C ILE A 99 8.38 4.58 -8.37
N THR A 100 8.30 4.54 -9.70
CA THR A 100 7.14 4.03 -10.42
C THR A 100 6.89 2.57 -10.01
N PRO A 101 5.67 2.18 -9.60
CA PRO A 101 5.39 0.77 -9.35
C PRO A 101 5.44 0.03 -10.68
N SER A 102 6.51 -0.77 -10.85
CA SER A 102 6.66 -1.75 -11.90
C SER A 102 5.50 -2.74 -11.85
N LYS A 103 4.47 -2.50 -12.66
CA LYS A 103 3.43 -3.47 -12.94
C LYS A 103 4.03 -4.56 -13.83
N LYS A 104 4.63 -5.59 -13.22
CA LYS A 104 4.89 -6.87 -13.89
C LYS A 104 3.54 -7.51 -14.24
N ILE A 105 3.05 -7.26 -15.45
CA ILE A 105 2.09 -8.15 -16.09
C ILE A 105 2.91 -9.14 -16.91
N VAL A 106 3.19 -10.30 -16.29
CA VAL A 106 3.69 -11.48 -17.00
C VAL A 106 2.49 -12.19 -17.63
N THR A 107 2.14 -11.88 -18.87
CA THR A 107 1.25 -12.73 -19.64
C THR A 107 2.08 -13.83 -20.29
N LYS A 108 2.24 -14.95 -19.58
CA LYS A 108 2.46 -16.25 -20.19
C LYS A 108 1.19 -16.61 -20.96
N SER A 109 1.24 -16.57 -22.29
CA SER A 109 0.33 -17.33 -23.14
C SER A 109 1.16 -18.29 -23.99
N GLY A 110 1.52 -19.42 -23.40
CA GLY A 110 1.82 -20.62 -24.17
C GLY A 110 0.52 -21.42 -24.32
N THR A 111 0.22 -21.93 -25.52
CA THR A 111 -0.10 -23.35 -25.75
C THR A 111 -0.26 -23.65 -27.25
N ALA A 112 0.60 -24.58 -27.69
CA ALA A 112 0.43 -25.63 -28.70
C ALA A 112 0.01 -25.30 -30.15
N GLY A 113 1.00 -25.34 -31.05
CA GLY A 113 1.26 -26.54 -31.86
C GLY A 113 0.46 -26.77 -33.15
N ARG A 114 1.15 -26.75 -34.31
CA ARG A 114 1.01 -27.80 -35.34
C ARG A 114 2.23 -27.84 -36.28
N LYS A 115 2.53 -29.06 -36.71
CA LYS A 115 3.74 -29.57 -37.37
C LYS A 115 4.02 -28.98 -38.78
N LYS A 116 5.32 -29.02 -39.14
CA LYS A 116 6.03 -28.89 -40.44
C LYS A 116 5.34 -29.65 -41.62
N PRO A 117 5.81 -29.65 -42.92
CA PRO A 117 7.11 -29.21 -43.46
C PRO A 117 7.16 -28.64 -44.91
N ARG A 118 8.39 -28.31 -45.36
CA ARG A 118 9.04 -28.74 -46.63
C ARG A 118 9.26 -27.68 -47.74
N LYS A 119 10.56 -27.44 -47.98
CA LYS A 119 11.29 -27.23 -49.26
C LYS A 119 10.48 -26.75 -50.48
N GLN A 120 10.92 -25.64 -51.07
CA GLN A 120 11.46 -25.60 -52.44
C GLN A 120 12.45 -24.45 -52.56
#